data_AF-A0A099I503-F1
#
_entry.id   AF-A0A099I503-F1
#
_cell.length_a   1.000
_cell.length_b   1.000
_cell.length_c   1.000
_cell.angle_alpha   90.00
_cell.angle_beta   90.00
_cell.angle_gamma   90.00
#
_symmetry.space_group_name_H-M   'P 1'
#
loop_
_entity.id
_entity.type
_entity.pdbx_description
1 polymer ?
#
loop_
_entity_poly.entity_id
_entity_poly.type
_entity_poly.pdbx_seq_one_letter_code
_entity_poly.pdbx_strand_id
1 'polypeptide(L)'
;MKEEWELAYEDRCNGMKMKDIADKYGKSIDTIKSWKRRHWNMKKGAPINAPLKKKKGAPPDNKNAVGNAGGAPPKNQNACKHGLSSKWLPQEVMEIIGEMPKDEIDVLWHQIQLQYAAIMRSQKIMWVKNECDNDTSTSDEPYIVRYANDKQETFLRAQSRAMSELRSMIKQYNELLHKNWDTASAIQKAQLEQLRAQTDKLTGNNAEIEDLEETDDMIYGEDIKEKNDTV
;
A
#
# COMPACT_ATOMS: atom_id res chain seq x y z
N MET A 1 1.44 62.95 -5.87
CA MET A 1 0.91 62.83 -4.49
C MET A 1 1.94 62.03 -3.70
N LYS A 2 2.42 62.54 -2.55
CA LYS A 2 3.30 61.75 -1.67
C LYS A 2 2.46 60.70 -0.95
N GLU A 3 3.00 59.49 -0.79
CA GLU A 3 2.33 58.43 -0.02
C GLU A 3 2.44 58.70 1.48
N GLU A 4 1.49 58.20 2.28
CA GLU A 4 1.40 58.46 3.74
C GLU A 4 2.70 58.11 4.49
N TRP A 5 3.39 57.03 4.09
CA TRP A 5 4.63 56.60 4.72
C TRP A 5 5.83 57.50 4.39
N GLU A 6 5.76 58.29 3.31
CA GLU A 6 6.78 59.27 2.95
C GLU A 6 6.66 60.52 3.81
N LEU A 7 5.44 61.02 3.99
CA LEU A 7 5.14 62.15 4.87
C LEU A 7 5.49 61.80 6.33
N ALA A 8 5.15 60.58 6.76
CA ALA A 8 5.53 60.06 8.07
C ALA A 8 7.05 59.90 8.25
N TYR A 9 7.81 59.67 7.17
CA TYR A 9 9.27 59.64 7.21
C TYR A 9 9.87 61.04 7.40
N GLU A 10 9.31 62.05 6.73
CA GLU A 10 9.71 63.46 6.89
C GLU A 10 9.47 63.95 8.33
N ASP A 11 8.28 63.67 8.89
CA ASP A 11 7.98 63.96 10.29
C ASP A 11 8.94 63.27 11.26
N ARG A 12 9.36 62.03 10.95
CA ARG A 12 10.34 61.29 11.74
C ARG A 12 11.74 61.89 11.65
N CYS A 13 12.12 62.41 10.48
CA CYS A 13 13.39 63.12 10.26
C CYS A 13 13.40 64.48 10.96
N ASN A 14 12.23 65.14 11.04
CA ASN A 14 12.01 66.36 11.80
C ASN A 14 11.95 66.14 13.33
N GLY A 15 12.17 64.90 13.80
CA GLY A 15 12.33 64.59 15.22
C GLY A 15 11.08 64.11 15.96
N MET A 16 9.93 63.95 15.29
CA MET A 16 8.72 63.42 15.95
C MET A 16 8.91 61.98 16.42
N LYS A 17 8.32 61.63 17.57
CA LYS A 17 8.31 60.25 18.05
C LYS A 17 7.29 59.44 17.25
N MET A 18 7.52 58.13 17.15
CA MET A 18 6.63 57.23 16.38
C MET A 18 5.20 57.16 16.93
N LYS A 19 5.00 57.46 18.22
CA LYS A 19 3.66 57.56 18.84
C LYS A 19 2.92 58.77 18.30
N ASP A 20 3.56 59.95 18.36
CA ASP A 20 2.99 61.20 17.87
C ASP A 20 2.70 61.15 16.35
N ILE A 21 3.53 60.44 15.58
CA ILE A 21 3.27 60.17 14.15
C ILE A 21 2.06 59.23 13.99
N ALA A 22 1.98 58.16 14.77
CA ALA A 22 0.81 57.28 14.74
C ALA A 22 -0.50 58.05 15.00
N ASP A 23 -0.50 58.92 16.01
CA ASP A 23 -1.66 59.76 16.36
C ASP A 23 -1.98 60.78 15.26
N LYS A 24 -0.97 61.46 14.70
CA LYS A 24 -1.13 62.45 13.60
C LYS A 24 -1.77 61.86 12.34
N TYR A 25 -1.41 60.62 11.98
CA TYR A 25 -1.93 59.94 10.79
C TYR A 25 -3.09 58.98 11.10
N GLY A 26 -3.57 58.91 12.35
CA GLY A 26 -4.63 57.99 12.76
C GLY A 26 -4.30 56.51 12.51
N LYS A 27 -3.02 56.13 12.61
CA LYS A 27 -2.55 54.75 12.40
C LYS A 27 -2.08 54.12 13.70
N SER A 28 -2.06 52.80 13.76
CA SER A 28 -1.41 52.10 14.88
C SER A 28 0.10 52.30 14.87
N ILE A 29 0.72 52.30 16.06
CA ILE A 29 2.18 52.36 16.20
C ILE A 29 2.88 51.22 15.42
N ASP A 30 2.25 50.05 15.29
CA ASP A 30 2.80 48.92 14.56
C ASP A 30 2.77 49.12 13.04
N THR A 31 1.81 49.89 12.53
CA THR A 31 1.81 50.35 11.13
C THR A 31 3.02 51.22 10.84
N ILE A 32 3.33 52.17 11.75
CA ILE A 32 4.52 53.02 11.64
C ILE A 32 5.83 52.21 11.74
N LYS A 33 5.89 51.21 12.63
CA LYS A 33 7.04 50.28 12.71
C LYS A 33 7.20 49.46 11.43
N SER A 34 6.10 49.05 10.81
CA SER A 34 6.09 48.31 9.55
C SER A 34 6.60 49.17 8.39
N TRP A 35 6.19 50.44 8.32
CA TRP A 35 6.72 51.41 7.34
C TRP A 35 8.22 51.64 7.53
N LYS A 36 8.70 51.73 8.79
CA LYS A 36 10.14 51.80 9.07
C LYS A 36 10.89 50.62 8.47
N ARG A 37 10.42 49.39 8.70
CA ARG A 37 11.07 48.15 8.25
C ARG A 37 11.08 48.04 6.73
N ARG A 38 9.97 48.38 6.07
CA ARG A 38 9.77 48.18 4.63
C ARG A 38 10.31 49.30 3.76
N HIS A 39 10.17 50.55 4.19
CA HIS A 39 10.43 51.70 3.31
C HIS A 39 11.53 52.63 3.85
N TRP A 40 11.56 52.92 5.15
CA TRP A 40 12.51 53.91 5.69
C TRP A 40 13.93 53.36 5.81
N ASN A 41 14.07 52.07 6.12
CA ASN A 41 15.37 51.40 6.17
C ASN A 41 16.05 51.27 4.79
N MET A 42 15.31 51.39 3.68
CA MET A 42 15.86 51.41 2.33
C MET A 42 16.33 52.81 1.90
N LYS A 43 15.78 53.89 2.50
CA LYS A 43 16.14 55.29 2.18
C LYS A 43 17.40 55.79 2.91
N LYS A 44 17.87 55.11 3.97
CA LYS A 44 19.22 55.31 4.52
C LYS A 44 20.19 54.47 3.70
N GLY A 45 21.04 55.10 2.89
CA GLY A 45 21.98 54.47 1.95
C GLY A 45 22.82 53.33 2.52
N ALA A 46 22.24 52.12 2.53
CA ALA A 46 22.87 50.84 2.77
C ALA A 46 22.51 49.94 1.59
N PRO A 47 23.46 49.11 1.10
CA PRO A 47 23.48 48.68 -0.29
C PRO A 47 22.24 47.89 -0.68
N ILE A 48 21.74 48.20 -1.87
CA ILE A 48 20.80 47.39 -2.63
C ILE A 48 21.52 46.08 -2.96
N ASN A 49 21.45 45.11 -2.07
CA ASN A 49 21.69 43.67 -2.27
C ASN A 49 21.36 43.01 -0.93
N ALA A 50 20.07 42.82 -0.62
CA ALA A 50 19.38 41.52 -0.71
C ALA A 50 20.11 40.43 0.09
N PRO A 51 19.44 39.62 0.93
CA PRO A 51 20.10 38.52 1.62
C PRO A 51 20.81 37.68 0.55
N LEU A 52 22.14 37.71 0.56
CA LEU A 52 22.96 36.86 -0.31
C LEU A 52 22.38 35.47 -0.14
N LYS A 53 21.82 34.90 -1.22
CA LYS A 53 21.43 33.49 -1.25
C LYS A 53 22.61 32.76 -0.63
N LYS A 54 22.44 32.15 0.56
CA LYS A 54 23.53 31.44 1.24
C LYS A 54 24.19 30.59 0.16
N LYS A 55 25.47 30.83 -0.15
CA LYS A 55 26.16 30.04 -1.17
C LYS A 55 25.98 28.58 -0.74
N LYS A 56 25.26 27.79 -1.56
CA LYS A 56 25.12 26.36 -1.31
C LYS A 56 26.52 25.77 -1.50
N GLY A 57 27.10 25.26 -0.42
CA GLY A 57 28.43 24.64 -0.47
C GLY A 57 29.09 24.61 0.90
N ALA A 58 30.06 23.72 1.04
CA ALA A 58 30.95 23.72 2.19
C ALA A 58 31.78 25.02 2.24
N PRO A 59 32.22 25.45 3.42
CA PRO A 59 33.16 26.56 3.55
C PRO A 59 34.42 26.34 2.69
N PRO A 60 35.05 27.41 2.17
CA PRO A 60 36.38 27.32 1.57
C PRO A 60 37.35 26.65 2.55
N ASP A 61 38.25 25.80 2.05
CA ASP A 61 39.21 24.99 2.83
C ASP A 61 38.62 23.97 3.82
N ASN A 62 37.40 23.47 3.57
CA ASN A 62 36.85 22.37 4.36
C ASN A 62 37.69 21.07 4.24
N LYS A 63 38.46 20.74 5.29
CA LYS A 63 39.25 19.51 5.38
C LYS A 63 38.40 18.23 5.51
N ASN A 64 37.12 18.34 5.88
CA ASN A 64 36.23 17.20 6.10
C ASN A 64 35.79 16.49 4.81
N ALA A 65 36.08 17.06 3.64
CA ALA A 65 35.79 16.48 2.33
C ALA A 65 37.04 16.05 1.54
N VAL A 66 38.24 16.20 2.13
CA VAL A 66 39.51 15.81 1.49
C VAL A 66 39.50 14.29 1.29
N GLY A 67 39.54 13.85 0.03
CA GLY A 67 39.48 12.43 -0.35
C GLY A 67 38.08 11.90 -0.70
N ASN A 68 37.02 12.69 -0.55
CA ASN A 68 35.69 12.34 -1.08
C ASN A 68 35.50 12.94 -2.48
N ALA A 69 35.06 12.13 -3.45
CA ALA A 69 34.87 12.52 -4.85
C ALA A 69 33.68 13.49 -5.10
N GLY A 70 33.24 14.23 -4.08
CA GLY A 70 32.02 15.03 -4.11
C GLY A 70 30.77 14.15 -4.15
N GLY A 71 30.01 14.12 -3.05
CA GLY A 71 28.82 13.28 -2.94
C GLY A 71 28.48 12.92 -1.51
N ALA A 72 27.34 12.26 -1.32
CA ALA A 72 26.95 11.74 -0.02
C ALA A 72 27.84 10.54 0.37
N PRO A 73 28.26 10.41 1.64
CA PRO A 73 28.97 9.22 2.12
C PRO A 73 28.24 7.91 1.75
N PRO A 74 28.94 6.75 1.62
CA PRO A 74 28.34 5.47 1.19
C PRO A 74 27.13 4.98 2.01
N LYS A 75 26.88 5.57 3.19
CA LYS A 75 25.76 5.26 4.09
C LYS A 75 24.76 6.42 4.27
N ASN A 76 24.97 7.54 3.58
CA ASN A 76 24.06 8.67 3.65
C ASN A 76 22.97 8.51 2.58
N GLN A 77 21.81 8.02 3.03
CA GLN A 77 20.59 7.85 2.25
C GLN A 77 19.88 9.18 1.95
N ASN A 78 20.59 10.18 1.44
CA ASN A 78 20.02 11.46 1.05
C ASN A 78 19.29 11.35 -0.29
N ALA A 79 18.22 10.53 -0.31
CA ALA A 79 17.08 10.52 -1.25
C ALA A 79 16.13 9.32 -1.03
N CYS A 80 16.22 8.56 0.08
CA CYS A 80 15.11 7.69 0.48
C CYS A 80 13.97 8.60 0.93
N LYS A 81 13.13 9.01 -0.03
CA LYS A 81 12.14 10.08 0.11
C LYS A 81 10.95 9.60 0.94
N HIS A 82 11.16 9.67 2.26
CA HIS A 82 10.22 10.05 3.32
C HIS A 82 9.34 8.94 3.95
N GLY A 83 9.71 8.53 5.17
CA GLY A 83 8.80 7.88 6.13
C GLY A 83 9.52 7.16 7.28
N LEU A 84 8.84 7.03 8.43
CA LEU A 84 9.24 6.17 9.56
C LEU A 84 9.63 4.75 9.09
N SER A 85 8.97 4.29 8.02
CA SER A 85 9.08 2.97 7.41
C SER A 85 10.39 2.72 6.67
N SER A 86 11.02 3.74 6.06
CA SER A 86 12.27 3.55 5.28
C SER A 86 13.48 3.18 6.16
N LYS A 87 13.41 3.43 7.46
CA LYS A 87 14.47 3.08 8.41
C LYS A 87 14.45 1.60 8.80
N TRP A 88 13.28 0.98 8.71
CA TRP A 88 13.02 -0.35 9.27
C TRP A 88 12.60 -1.38 8.24
N LEU A 89 12.10 -0.95 7.08
CA LEU A 89 11.67 -1.84 6.00
C LEU A 89 12.77 -1.99 4.94
N PRO A 90 13.03 -3.22 4.45
CA PRO A 90 13.86 -3.45 3.27
C PRO A 90 13.33 -2.70 2.04
N GLN A 91 14.23 -2.39 1.10
CA GLN A 91 13.91 -1.65 -0.11
C GLN A 91 12.84 -2.38 -0.96
N GLU A 92 12.95 -3.70 -1.09
CA GLU A 92 11.98 -4.56 -1.79
C GLU A 92 10.56 -4.38 -1.24
N VAL A 93 10.42 -4.29 0.08
CA VAL A 93 9.12 -4.11 0.74
C VAL A 93 8.53 -2.72 0.47
N MET A 94 9.37 -1.70 0.34
CA MET A 94 8.91 -0.34 0.01
C MET A 94 8.43 -0.23 -1.44
N GLU A 95 9.08 -0.92 -2.37
CA GLU A 95 8.65 -0.98 -3.77
C GLU A 95 7.28 -1.64 -3.87
N ILE A 96 7.10 -2.78 -3.19
CA ILE A 96 5.81 -3.47 -3.10
C ILE A 96 4.73 -2.56 -2.51
N ILE A 97 4.99 -1.89 -1.38
CA ILE A 97 4.01 -0.98 -0.75
C ILE A 97 3.67 0.20 -1.66
N GLY A 98 4.64 0.71 -2.43
CA GLY A 98 4.44 1.82 -3.37
C GLY A 98 3.55 1.45 -4.55
N GLU A 99 3.59 0.18 -4.98
CA GLU A 99 2.75 -0.37 -6.05
C GLU A 99 1.35 -0.78 -5.58
N MET A 100 1.13 -0.92 -4.27
CA MET A 100 -0.20 -1.26 -3.75
C MET A 100 -1.22 -0.14 -4.04
N PRO A 101 -2.46 -0.50 -4.42
CA PRO A 101 -3.52 0.47 -4.54
C PRO A 101 -3.79 1.12 -3.17
N LYS A 102 -4.17 2.40 -3.20
CA LYS A 102 -4.45 3.18 -1.98
C LYS A 102 -5.90 3.09 -1.55
N ASP A 103 -6.79 2.78 -2.48
CA ASP A 103 -8.23 2.70 -2.21
C ASP A 103 -8.55 1.40 -1.46
N GLU A 104 -9.28 1.53 -0.35
CA GLU A 104 -9.58 0.42 0.57
C GLU A 104 -10.29 -0.75 -0.12
N ILE A 105 -11.17 -0.44 -1.09
CA ILE A 105 -11.90 -1.42 -1.89
C ILE A 105 -10.94 -2.26 -2.74
N ASP A 106 -9.96 -1.61 -3.36
CA ASP A 106 -9.01 -2.27 -4.27
C ASP A 106 -7.99 -3.11 -3.49
N VAL A 107 -7.57 -2.67 -2.30
CA VAL A 107 -6.75 -3.48 -1.39
C VAL A 107 -7.49 -4.76 -1.00
N LEU A 108 -8.75 -4.66 -0.60
CA LEU A 108 -9.56 -5.80 -0.21
C LEU A 108 -9.79 -6.75 -1.39
N TRP A 109 -10.01 -6.22 -2.59
CA TRP A 109 -10.12 -7.01 -3.82
C TRP A 109 -8.84 -7.81 -4.10
N HIS A 110 -7.67 -7.18 -4.04
CA HIS A 110 -6.40 -7.88 -4.21
C HIS A 110 -6.18 -8.97 -3.16
N GLN A 111 -6.56 -8.74 -1.91
CA GLN A 111 -6.49 -9.75 -0.86
C GLN A 111 -7.40 -10.94 -1.14
N ILE A 112 -8.62 -10.70 -1.63
CA ILE A 112 -9.55 -11.76 -2.06
C ILE A 112 -8.93 -12.58 -3.19
N GLN A 113 -8.36 -11.94 -4.21
CA GLN A 113 -7.71 -12.63 -5.33
C GLN A 113 -6.53 -13.50 -4.85
N LEU A 114 -5.69 -12.96 -3.96
CA LEU A 114 -4.55 -13.69 -3.40
C LEU A 114 -5.01 -14.91 -2.60
N GLN A 115 -6.05 -14.75 -1.76
CA GLN A 115 -6.59 -15.85 -0.97
C GLN A 115 -7.21 -16.93 -1.85
N TYR A 116 -7.96 -16.54 -2.89
CA TYR A 116 -8.51 -17.47 -3.87
C TYR A 116 -7.41 -18.26 -4.59
N ALA A 117 -6.36 -17.58 -5.07
CA ALA A 117 -5.21 -18.21 -5.70
C ALA A 117 -4.46 -19.15 -4.75
N ALA A 118 -4.31 -18.77 -3.48
CA ALA A 118 -3.71 -19.62 -2.45
C ALA A 118 -4.54 -20.89 -2.20
N ILE A 119 -5.87 -20.77 -2.16
CA ILE A 119 -6.78 -21.92 -2.01
C ILE A 119 -6.62 -22.87 -3.21
N MET A 120 -6.69 -22.37 -4.44
CA MET A 120 -6.51 -23.20 -5.64
C MET A 120 -5.12 -23.87 -5.69
N ARG A 121 -4.07 -23.14 -5.33
CA ARG A 121 -2.72 -23.71 -5.22
C ARG A 121 -2.65 -24.79 -4.15
N SER A 122 -3.30 -24.57 -3.00
CA SER A 122 -3.30 -25.53 -1.89
C SER A 122 -4.01 -26.84 -2.25
N GLN A 123 -5.09 -26.78 -3.04
CA GLN A 123 -5.77 -27.95 -3.58
C GLN A 123 -4.81 -28.83 -4.40
N LYS A 124 -3.92 -28.23 -5.20
CA LYS A 124 -2.93 -28.96 -5.99
C LYS A 124 -1.81 -29.58 -5.14
N ILE A 125 -1.41 -28.90 -4.06
CA ILE A 125 -0.27 -29.33 -3.22
C ILE A 125 -0.69 -30.39 -2.20
N MET A 126 -1.85 -30.24 -1.57
CA MET A 126 -2.33 -31.14 -0.51
C MET A 126 -3.24 -32.27 -1.04
N TRP A 127 -3.23 -32.52 -2.35
CA TRP A 127 -3.99 -33.59 -2.97
C TRP A 127 -3.52 -34.97 -2.46
N VAL A 128 -4.43 -35.75 -1.91
CA VAL A 128 -4.21 -37.14 -1.49
C VAL A 128 -4.76 -38.05 -2.58
N LYS A 129 -3.92 -38.89 -3.20
CA LYS A 129 -4.35 -39.73 -4.34
C LYS A 129 -5.20 -40.92 -3.93
N ASN A 130 -4.82 -41.59 -2.85
CA ASN A 130 -5.47 -42.80 -2.34
C ASN A 130 -5.11 -43.04 -0.87
N GLU A 131 -5.72 -44.05 -0.25
CA GLU A 131 -5.55 -44.42 1.16
C GLU A 131 -4.09 -44.77 1.53
N CYS A 132 -3.25 -45.10 0.55
CA CYS A 132 -1.85 -45.48 0.75
C CYS A 132 -0.87 -44.31 0.58
N ASP A 133 -1.36 -43.10 0.30
CA ASP A 133 -0.55 -41.88 0.08
C ASP A 133 -0.02 -41.31 1.41
N ASN A 134 0.87 -42.07 2.04
CA ASN A 134 1.51 -41.75 3.31
C ASN A 134 2.89 -41.12 3.06
N ASP A 135 3.21 -40.02 3.74
CA ASP A 135 4.55 -39.41 3.67
C ASP A 135 5.42 -39.93 4.80
N THR A 136 6.66 -40.27 4.47
CA THR A 136 7.72 -40.54 5.46
C THR A 136 8.81 -39.49 5.29
N SER A 137 9.25 -38.90 6.39
CA SER A 137 10.41 -38.01 6.40
C SER A 137 11.61 -38.74 6.99
N THR A 138 12.74 -38.69 6.29
CA THR A 138 14.00 -39.30 6.73
C THR A 138 15.07 -38.23 6.71
N SER A 139 15.16 -37.47 7.80
CA SER A 139 16.25 -36.52 8.00
C SER A 139 16.58 -36.47 9.48
N ASP A 140 17.55 -37.28 9.92
CA ASP A 140 18.33 -37.26 11.19
C ASP A 140 17.65 -36.86 12.53
N GLU A 141 16.33 -36.71 12.56
CA GLU A 141 15.44 -36.31 13.64
C GLU A 141 14.23 -37.29 13.68
N PRO A 142 13.31 -37.27 14.67
CA PRO A 142 12.44 -38.41 14.92
C PRO A 142 11.58 -38.75 13.69
N TYR A 143 11.43 -40.05 13.44
CA TYR A 143 10.69 -40.58 12.31
C TYR A 143 9.21 -40.13 12.38
N ILE A 144 8.80 -39.22 11.49
CA ILE A 144 7.41 -38.76 11.37
C ILE A 144 6.78 -39.41 10.14
N VAL A 145 5.75 -40.23 10.39
CA VAL A 145 4.83 -40.76 9.37
C VAL A 145 3.57 -39.91 9.37
N ARG A 146 3.14 -39.45 8.19
CA ARG A 146 1.87 -38.73 8.03
C ARG A 146 0.93 -39.60 7.21
N TYR A 147 -0.15 -40.06 7.82
CA TYR A 147 -1.13 -40.92 7.15
C TYR A 147 -2.00 -40.14 6.17
N ALA A 148 -2.46 -40.80 5.11
CA ALA A 148 -3.32 -40.21 4.08
C ALA A 148 -4.57 -39.51 4.68
N ASN A 149 -5.25 -40.18 5.62
CA ASN A 149 -6.43 -39.63 6.31
C ASN A 149 -6.10 -38.37 7.12
N ASP A 150 -4.97 -38.35 7.83
CA ASP A 150 -4.55 -37.19 8.63
C ASP A 150 -4.18 -36.00 7.73
N LYS A 151 -3.56 -36.25 6.57
CA LYS A 151 -3.27 -35.21 5.56
C LYS A 151 -4.57 -34.62 5.04
N GLN A 152 -5.53 -35.47 4.67
CA GLN A 152 -6.83 -35.04 4.16
C GLN A 152 -7.62 -34.25 5.21
N GLU A 153 -7.65 -34.70 6.46
CA GLU A 153 -8.30 -33.97 7.56
C GLU A 153 -7.65 -32.59 7.77
N THR A 154 -6.31 -32.56 7.80
CA THR A 154 -5.55 -31.30 7.95
C THR A 154 -5.88 -30.34 6.82
N PHE A 155 -5.93 -30.85 5.58
CA PHE A 155 -6.27 -30.08 4.40
C PHE A 155 -7.71 -29.53 4.47
N LEU A 156 -8.71 -30.37 4.77
CA LEU A 156 -10.11 -29.96 4.87
C LEU A 156 -10.31 -28.91 5.97
N ARG A 157 -9.64 -29.06 7.12
CA ARG A 157 -9.67 -28.07 8.19
C ARG A 157 -9.05 -26.74 7.76
N ALA A 158 -7.89 -26.78 7.11
CA ALA A 158 -7.22 -25.58 6.60
C ALA A 158 -8.05 -24.88 5.51
N GLN A 159 -8.62 -25.66 4.58
CA GLN A 159 -9.47 -25.17 3.51
C GLN A 159 -10.76 -24.55 4.05
N SER A 160 -11.44 -25.19 5.01
CA SER A 160 -12.67 -24.65 5.62
C SER A 160 -12.44 -23.29 6.29
N ARG A 161 -11.30 -23.13 6.99
CA ARG A 161 -10.88 -21.84 7.56
C ARG A 161 -10.62 -20.81 6.47
N ALA A 162 -9.82 -21.16 5.46
CA ALA A 162 -9.51 -20.27 4.35
C ALA A 162 -10.77 -19.82 3.57
N MET A 163 -11.72 -20.72 3.34
CA MET A 163 -13.01 -20.42 2.73
C MET A 163 -13.89 -19.51 3.60
N SER A 164 -13.83 -19.67 4.92
CA SER A 164 -14.59 -18.83 5.84
C SER A 164 -14.05 -17.39 5.86
N GLU A 165 -12.73 -17.23 5.85
CA GLU A 165 -12.07 -15.93 5.68
C GLU A 165 -12.42 -15.31 4.32
N LEU A 166 -12.37 -16.09 3.23
CA LEU A 166 -12.76 -15.63 1.89
C LEU A 166 -14.20 -15.10 1.86
N ARG A 167 -15.16 -15.83 2.44
CA ARG A 167 -16.56 -15.38 2.55
C ARG A 167 -16.69 -14.10 3.36
N SER A 168 -15.92 -13.96 4.45
CA SER A 168 -15.89 -12.74 5.26
C SER A 168 -15.36 -11.54 4.47
N MET A 169 -14.26 -11.70 3.74
CA MET A 169 -13.70 -10.64 2.89
C MET A 169 -14.67 -10.24 1.77
N ILE A 170 -15.33 -11.21 1.12
CA ILE A 170 -16.36 -10.94 0.10
C ILE A 170 -17.53 -10.15 0.70
N LYS A 171 -17.96 -10.51 1.92
CA LYS A 171 -19.02 -9.76 2.61
C LYS A 171 -18.59 -8.31 2.89
N GLN A 172 -17.38 -8.10 3.39
CA GLN A 172 -16.84 -6.75 3.63
C GLN A 172 -16.70 -5.95 2.32
N TYR A 173 -16.29 -6.61 1.24
CA TYR A 173 -16.20 -5.99 -0.09
C TYR A 173 -17.57 -5.53 -0.59
N ASN A 174 -18.60 -6.37 -0.45
CA ASN A 174 -19.99 -5.98 -0.73
C ASN A 174 -20.41 -4.76 0.09
N GLU A 175 -20.15 -4.77 1.40
CA GLU A 175 -20.54 -3.67 2.30
C GLU A 175 -19.87 -2.35 1.93
N LEU A 176 -18.57 -2.37 1.59
CA LEU A 176 -17.85 -1.17 1.14
C LEU A 176 -18.36 -0.68 -0.21
N LEU A 177 -18.64 -1.59 -1.13
CA LEU A 177 -19.18 -1.28 -2.45
C LEU A 177 -20.59 -0.70 -2.37
N HIS A 178 -21.43 -1.19 -1.44
CA HIS A 178 -22.77 -0.66 -1.20
C HIS A 178 -22.77 0.73 -0.53
N LYS A 179 -21.79 1.05 0.33
CA LYS A 179 -21.66 2.40 0.91
C LYS A 179 -21.45 3.49 -0.15
N ASN A 180 -20.83 3.11 -1.27
CA ASN A 180 -20.51 3.98 -2.39
C ASN A 180 -21.17 3.49 -3.69
N TRP A 181 -22.40 2.95 -3.61
CA TRP A 181 -23.02 2.24 -4.73
C TRP A 181 -23.19 3.10 -6.01
N ASP A 182 -23.40 4.40 -5.83
CA ASP A 182 -23.57 5.38 -6.91
C ASP A 182 -22.24 5.79 -7.56
N THR A 183 -21.11 5.61 -6.86
CA THR A 183 -19.75 5.87 -7.37
C THR A 183 -18.99 4.58 -7.70
N ALA A 184 -19.55 3.42 -7.37
CA ALA A 184 -18.97 2.11 -7.65
C ALA A 184 -18.91 1.86 -9.17
N SER A 185 -17.71 1.54 -9.65
CA SER A 185 -17.48 1.27 -11.07
C SER A 185 -18.27 0.04 -11.53
N ALA A 186 -18.72 0.04 -12.79
CA ALA A 186 -19.35 -1.13 -13.41
C ALA A 186 -18.45 -2.38 -13.31
N ILE A 187 -17.13 -2.18 -13.36
CA ILE A 187 -16.13 -3.25 -13.21
C ILE A 187 -16.22 -3.87 -11.81
N GLN A 188 -16.34 -3.06 -10.76
CA GLN A 188 -16.39 -3.54 -9.37
C GLN A 188 -17.67 -4.36 -9.10
N LYS A 189 -18.79 -3.98 -9.74
CA LYS A 189 -20.06 -4.72 -9.67
C LYS A 189 -19.97 -6.08 -10.38
N ALA A 190 -19.37 -6.12 -11.58
CA ALA A 190 -19.15 -7.38 -12.32
C ALA A 190 -18.17 -8.32 -11.60
N GLN A 191 -17.11 -7.76 -11.00
CA GLN A 191 -16.13 -8.50 -10.19
C GLN A 191 -16.79 -9.22 -9.01
N LEU A 192 -17.72 -8.56 -8.33
CA LEU A 192 -18.49 -9.15 -7.25
C LEU A 192 -19.34 -10.35 -7.70
N GLU A 193 -20.00 -10.20 -8.85
CA GLU A 193 -20.84 -11.26 -9.42
C GLU A 193 -19.98 -12.48 -9.81
N GLN A 194 -18.83 -12.25 -10.43
CA GLN A 194 -17.85 -13.30 -10.74
C GLN A 194 -17.36 -14.02 -9.47
N LEU A 195 -17.07 -13.28 -8.39
CA LEU A 195 -16.65 -13.89 -7.13
C LEU A 195 -17.73 -14.79 -6.54
N ARG A 196 -18.98 -14.32 -6.50
CA ARG A 196 -20.10 -15.13 -6.01
C ARG A 196 -20.23 -16.41 -6.80
N ALA A 197 -20.23 -16.32 -8.14
CA ALA A 197 -20.27 -17.48 -9.02
C ALA A 197 -19.09 -18.45 -8.79
N GLN A 198 -17.86 -17.94 -8.61
CA GLN A 198 -16.69 -18.77 -8.33
C GLN A 198 -16.74 -19.42 -6.95
N THR A 199 -17.22 -18.71 -5.93
CA THR A 199 -17.38 -19.29 -4.59
C THR A 199 -18.46 -20.34 -4.57
N ASP A 200 -19.56 -20.14 -5.31
CA ASP A 200 -20.67 -21.09 -5.38
C ASP A 200 -20.25 -22.39 -6.09
N LYS A 201 -19.39 -22.30 -7.11
CA LYS A 201 -18.74 -23.46 -7.73
C LYS A 201 -17.85 -24.24 -6.75
N LEU A 202 -17.17 -23.55 -5.84
CA LEU A 202 -16.27 -24.17 -4.86
C LEU A 202 -17.01 -24.76 -3.65
N THR A 203 -18.16 -24.20 -3.27
CA THR A 203 -18.97 -24.70 -2.14
C THR A 203 -19.97 -25.78 -2.55
N GLY A 204 -20.19 -26.01 -3.85
CA GLY A 204 -21.06 -27.07 -4.35
C GLY A 204 -22.56 -26.78 -4.23
N ASN A 205 -22.95 -25.54 -3.98
CA ASN A 205 -24.37 -25.16 -3.83
C ASN A 205 -25.16 -25.15 -5.14
N ASN A 206 -24.49 -25.28 -6.29
CA ASN A 206 -25.12 -25.33 -7.61
C ASN A 206 -24.57 -26.51 -8.42
N ALA A 207 -24.57 -27.70 -7.82
CA ALA A 207 -24.49 -28.94 -8.58
C ALA A 207 -25.81 -29.14 -9.35
N GLU A 208 -25.94 -28.48 -10.49
CA GLU A 208 -26.39 -29.25 -11.65
C GLU A 208 -25.29 -30.29 -11.83
N ILE A 209 -25.56 -31.50 -11.35
CA ILE A 209 -24.78 -32.68 -11.67
C ILE A 209 -24.88 -32.79 -13.18
N GLU A 210 -23.87 -32.33 -13.92
CA GLU A 210 -23.64 -32.88 -15.25
C GLU A 210 -23.39 -34.37 -15.00
N ASP A 211 -24.38 -35.20 -15.35
CA ASP A 211 -24.32 -36.65 -15.22
C ASP A 211 -23.01 -37.15 -15.86
N LEU A 212 -22.04 -37.46 -15.01
CA LEU A 212 -20.78 -38.09 -15.39
C LEU A 212 -20.95 -39.60 -15.66
N GLU A 213 -22.20 -40.10 -15.71
CA GLU A 213 -22.52 -41.50 -16.04
C GLU A 213 -21.90 -41.94 -17.38
N GLU A 214 -21.65 -41.02 -18.32
CA GLU A 214 -21.02 -41.37 -19.62
C GLU A 214 -19.50 -41.60 -19.54
N THR A 215 -18.85 -41.34 -18.40
CA THR A 215 -17.39 -41.55 -18.24
C THR A 215 -17.00 -42.74 -17.38
N ASP A 216 -17.93 -43.31 -16.60
CA ASP A 216 -17.66 -44.47 -15.74
C ASP A 216 -17.64 -45.79 -16.56
N ASP A 217 -18.43 -45.86 -17.64
CA ASP A 217 -18.45 -46.98 -18.60
C ASP A 217 -17.14 -47.10 -19.41
N MET A 218 -16.29 -46.05 -19.46
CA MET A 218 -14.98 -46.11 -20.13
C MET A 218 -13.85 -46.59 -19.21
N ILE A 219 -14.03 -46.57 -17.88
CA ILE A 219 -13.01 -47.01 -16.92
C ILE A 219 -13.23 -48.46 -16.48
N TYR A 220 -14.49 -48.87 -16.28
CA TYR A 220 -14.85 -50.26 -15.99
C TYR A 220 -15.39 -50.89 -17.27
N GLY A 221 -14.48 -51.32 -18.14
CA GLY A 221 -14.84 -52.06 -19.35
C GLY A 221 -15.80 -53.21 -19.02
N GLU A 222 -16.84 -53.36 -19.85
CA GLU A 222 -17.83 -54.44 -19.80
C GLU A 222 -17.20 -55.75 -19.29
N ASP A 223 -17.66 -56.20 -18.12
CA ASP A 223 -17.29 -57.49 -17.57
C ASP A 223 -17.40 -58.56 -18.67
N ILE A 224 -16.24 -59.07 -19.07
CA ILE A 224 -16.13 -60.26 -19.91
C ILE A 224 -16.83 -61.37 -19.12
N LYS A 225 -18.07 -61.66 -19.53
CA LYS A 225 -18.78 -62.87 -19.11
C LYS A 225 -17.92 -64.06 -19.51
N GLU A 226 -17.12 -64.55 -18.58
CA GLU A 226 -16.51 -65.87 -18.68
C GLU A 226 -17.65 -66.89 -18.80
N LYS A 227 -17.93 -67.29 -20.04
CA LYS A 227 -18.60 -68.53 -20.34
C LYS A 227 -17.73 -69.65 -19.81
N ASN A 228 -18.07 -70.16 -18.63
CA ASN A 228 -17.67 -71.51 -18.24
C ASN A 228 -18.46 -72.50 -19.10
N ASP A 229 -17.91 -72.79 -20.27
CA ASP A 229 -18.27 -73.95 -21.09
C ASP A 229 -17.21 -75.04 -20.89
N THR A 230 -17.70 -76.27 -20.61
CA THR A 230 -17.05 -77.60 -20.71
C THR A 230 -16.07 -77.99 -19.57
N VAL A 231 -16.05 -79.22 -19.01
CA VAL A 231 -16.60 -80.56 -19.31
C VAL A 231 -17.04 -81.24 -18.01
#